data_AF-A0A955PY08-F1
#
_entry.id   AF-A0A955PY08-F1
#
_cell.length_a   1.000
_cell.length_b   1.000
_cell.length_c   1.000
_cell.angle_alpha   90.00
_cell.angle_beta   90.00
_cell.angle_gamma   90.00
#
_symmetry.space_group_name_H-M   'P 1'
#
loop_
_entity.id
_entity.type
_entity.pdbx_description
1 polymer ?
#
loop_
_entity_poly.entity_id
_entity_poly.type
_entity_poly.pdbx_seq_one_letter_code
_entity_poly.pdbx_strand_id
1 'polypeptide(L)'
;MLRSIFLDALKNLSGNALRSGLTMLGVIIGVAAVITMIAIVEGGQVWLVNSLERMGTNLLFVWKKRLTVEERQLFAGRNTELRYDDALAIQTRFPDLLVAPII
;
A
#
# COMPACT_ATOMS: atom_id res chain seq x y z
N MET A 1 -0.48 -2.45 54.04
CA MET A 1 -0.92 -3.56 53.16
C MET A 1 -0.49 -3.38 51.71
N LEU A 2 -0.91 -2.33 50.99
CA LEU A 2 -0.55 -2.18 49.57
C LEU A 2 0.97 -2.05 49.34
N ARG A 3 1.67 -1.31 50.21
CA ARG A 3 3.14 -1.17 50.16
C ARG A 3 3.87 -2.50 50.31
N SER A 4 3.46 -3.37 51.24
CA SER A 4 4.18 -4.63 51.50
C SER A 4 4.05 -5.60 50.33
N ILE A 5 2.86 -5.71 49.72
CA ILE A 5 2.64 -6.56 48.54
C ILE A 5 3.53 -6.14 47.36
N PHE A 6 3.68 -4.83 47.14
CA PHE A 6 4.52 -4.30 46.06
C PHE A 6 6.01 -4.60 46.31
N LEU A 7 6.49 -4.41 47.56
CA LEU A 7 7.87 -4.75 47.92
C LEU A 7 8.14 -6.26 47.78
N ASP A 8 7.21 -7.11 48.20
CA ASP A 8 7.35 -8.57 48.09
C ASP A 8 7.37 -9.03 46.62
N ALA A 9 6.55 -8.42 45.75
CA ALA A 9 6.56 -8.69 44.32
C ALA A 9 7.91 -8.33 43.65
N LEU A 10 8.48 -7.16 43.96
CA LEU A 10 9.81 -6.78 43.46
C LEU A 10 10.90 -7.74 43.96
N LYS A 11 10.84 -8.13 45.24
CA LYS A 11 11.80 -9.05 45.84
C LYS A 11 11.74 -10.42 45.17
N ASN A 12 10.53 -10.93 44.90
CA ASN A 12 10.33 -12.18 44.17
C ASN A 12 10.80 -12.11 42.71
N LEU A 13 10.59 -10.98 42.03
CA LEU A 13 11.07 -10.77 40.67
C LEU A 13 12.60 -10.77 40.60
N SER A 14 13.26 -10.17 41.60
CA SER A 14 14.73 -10.18 41.74
C SER A 14 15.32 -11.54 42.14
N GLY A 15 14.54 -12.39 42.81
CA GLY A 15 14.96 -13.75 43.21
C GLY A 15 15.14 -14.71 42.02
N ASN A 16 14.54 -14.42 40.86
CA ASN A 16 14.72 -15.21 39.64
C ASN A 16 14.96 -14.30 38.42
N ALA A 17 15.99 -13.45 38.52
CA ALA A 17 16.29 -12.37 37.58
C ALA A 17 16.41 -12.83 36.12
N LEU A 18 17.01 -14.00 35.85
CA LEU A 18 17.15 -14.52 34.49
C LEU A 18 15.80 -14.87 33.86
N ARG A 19 14.94 -15.59 34.61
CA ARG A 19 13.61 -15.98 34.12
C ARG A 19 12.72 -14.77 33.92
N SER A 20 12.67 -13.89 34.91
CA SER A 20 11.88 -12.65 34.86
C SER A 20 12.37 -11.71 33.74
N GLY A 21 13.69 -11.62 33.54
CA GLY A 21 14.28 -10.81 32.47
C GLY A 21 13.93 -11.33 31.08
N LEU A 22 14.02 -12.65 30.88
CA LEU A 22 13.75 -13.27 29.56
C LEU A 22 12.27 -13.16 29.16
N THR A 23 11.35 -13.29 30.12
CA THR A 23 9.90 -13.12 29.84
C THR A 23 9.56 -11.67 29.51
N MET A 24 10.13 -10.70 30.23
CA MET A 24 9.96 -9.27 29.92
C MET A 24 10.55 -8.92 28.55
N LEU A 25 11.74 -9.43 28.23
CA LEU A 25 12.37 -9.22 26.92
C LEU A 25 11.48 -9.74 25.78
N GLY A 26 10.88 -10.92 25.94
CA GLY A 26 9.97 -11.47 24.94
C GLY A 26 8.79 -10.55 24.64
N VAL A 27 8.16 -9.99 25.67
CA VAL A 27 7.04 -9.04 25.50
C VAL A 27 7.52 -7.74 24.85
N ILE A 28 8.65 -7.19 25.28
CA ILE A 28 9.20 -5.95 24.71
C ILE A 28 9.49 -6.10 23.22
N ILE A 29 10.20 -7.16 22.83
CA ILE A 29 10.54 -7.41 21.43
C ILE A 29 9.28 -7.71 20.61
N GLY A 30 8.34 -8.50 21.17
CA GLY A 30 7.08 -8.82 20.49
C GLY A 30 6.24 -7.58 20.19
N VAL A 31 6.05 -6.70 21.17
CA VAL A 31 5.28 -5.47 20.99
C VAL A 31 6.02 -4.49 20.07
N ALA A 32 7.34 -4.36 20.20
CA ALA A 32 8.14 -3.49 19.35
C ALA A 32 8.06 -3.89 17.86
N ALA A 33 8.14 -5.19 17.56
CA ALA A 33 8.03 -5.69 16.19
C ALA A 33 6.66 -5.37 15.57
N VAL A 34 5.56 -5.56 16.32
CA VAL A 34 4.20 -5.26 15.86
C VAL A 34 4.02 -3.77 15.61
N ILE A 35 4.45 -2.91 16.54
CA ILE A 35 4.36 -1.45 16.38
C ILE A 35 5.15 -1.00 15.14
N THR A 36 6.37 -1.52 14.97
CA THR A 36 7.23 -1.16 13.83
C THR A 36 6.59 -1.57 12.51
N MET A 37 6.04 -2.79 12.41
CA MET A 37 5.37 -3.26 11.22
C MET A 37 4.19 -2.37 10.84
N ILE A 38 3.34 -2.01 11.81
CA ILE A 38 2.16 -1.16 11.57
C ILE A 38 2.61 0.23 11.09
N ALA A 39 3.60 0.82 11.74
CA ALA A 39 4.13 2.13 11.36
C ALA A 39 4.67 2.15 9.91
N ILE A 40 5.31 1.07 9.48
CA ILE A 40 5.79 0.93 8.09
C ILE A 40 4.61 0.86 7.10
N VAL A 41 3.59 0.06 7.40
CA VAL A 41 2.41 -0.10 6.53
C VAL A 41 1.66 1.21 6.38
N GLU A 42 1.33 1.87 7.49
CA GLU A 42 0.61 3.14 7.48
C GLU A 42 1.42 4.24 6.80
N GLY A 43 2.73 4.34 7.09
CA GLY A 43 3.61 5.31 6.46
C GLY A 43 3.72 5.11 4.94
N GLY A 44 3.82 3.85 4.49
CA GLY A 44 3.86 3.51 3.07
C GLY A 44 2.55 3.86 2.35
N GLN A 45 1.40 3.58 2.96
CA GLN A 45 0.11 3.93 2.39
C GLN A 45 -0.05 5.45 2.24
N VAL A 46 0.30 6.22 3.27
CA VAL A 46 0.26 7.69 3.21
C VAL A 46 1.18 8.22 2.13
N TRP A 47 2.41 7.70 2.02
CA TRP A 47 3.33 8.09 0.96
C TRP A 47 2.79 7.78 -0.44
N LEU A 48 2.21 6.60 -0.63
CA LEU A 48 1.65 6.19 -1.92
C LEU A 48 0.46 7.07 -2.30
N VAL A 49 -0.49 7.29 -1.39
CA VAL A 49 -1.64 8.16 -1.63
C VAL A 49 -1.18 9.57 -1.97
N ASN A 50 -0.28 10.16 -1.18
CA ASN A 50 0.29 11.48 -1.47
C ASN A 50 0.98 11.55 -2.84
N SER A 51 1.66 10.46 -3.23
CA SER A 51 2.33 10.39 -4.54
C SER A 51 1.30 10.34 -5.68
N LEU A 52 0.23 9.57 -5.52
CA LEU A 52 -0.87 9.50 -6.47
C LEU A 52 -1.66 10.82 -6.55
N GLU A 53 -1.94 11.46 -5.41
CA GLU A 53 -2.59 12.77 -5.37
C GLU A 53 -1.76 13.86 -6.06
N ARG A 54 -0.43 13.83 -5.90
CA ARG A 54 0.49 14.73 -6.62
C ARG A 54 0.52 14.50 -8.12
N MET A 55 0.24 13.28 -8.59
CA MET A 55 0.07 12.99 -10.02
C MET A 55 -1.27 13.54 -10.54
N GLY A 56 -2.28 13.68 -9.68
CA GLY A 56 -3.60 14.22 -9.99
C GLY A 56 -4.70 13.22 -9.67
N THR A 57 -5.78 13.68 -9.02
CA THR A 57 -6.89 12.84 -8.55
C THR A 57 -7.91 12.44 -9.62
N ASN A 58 -7.68 12.83 -10.88
CA ASN A 58 -8.60 12.59 -12.00
C ASN A 58 -7.88 12.10 -13.27
N LEU A 59 -7.02 11.08 -13.12
CA LEU A 59 -6.30 10.47 -14.24
C LEU A 59 -7.00 9.18 -14.69
N LEU A 60 -7.36 9.11 -15.97
CA LEU A 60 -7.83 7.88 -16.63
C LEU A 60 -6.76 7.42 -17.63
N PHE A 61 -6.15 6.29 -17.36
CA PHE A 61 -5.18 5.69 -18.27
C PHE A 61 -5.86 4.73 -19.24
N VAL A 62 -5.60 4.90 -20.53
CA VAL A 62 -6.13 4.04 -21.60
C VAL A 62 -4.98 3.31 -22.26
N TRP A 63 -5.01 1.98 -22.22
CA TRP A 63 -4.02 1.12 -22.88
C TRP A 63 -4.69 0.13 -23.81
N LYS A 64 -3.96 -0.30 -24.84
CA LYS A 64 -4.43 -1.38 -25.71
C LYS A 64 -4.46 -2.68 -24.93
N LYS A 65 -5.59 -3.40 -25.00
CA LYS A 65 -5.68 -4.75 -24.44
C LYS A 65 -4.78 -5.67 -25.27
N ARG A 66 -3.89 -6.42 -24.60
CA ARG A 66 -3.17 -7.51 -25.25
C ARG A 66 -4.13 -8.68 -25.44
N LEU A 67 -4.47 -8.96 -26.70
CA LEU A 67 -5.39 -10.04 -27.06
C LEU A 67 -4.72 -11.41 -26.90
N THR A 68 -5.45 -12.37 -26.33
CA THR A 68 -5.04 -13.78 -26.33
C THR A 68 -5.08 -14.37 -27.75
N VAL A 69 -4.49 -15.55 -27.94
CA VAL A 69 -4.45 -16.20 -29.27
C VAL A 69 -5.87 -16.52 -29.78
N GLU A 70 -6.76 -16.94 -28.89
CA GLU A 70 -8.17 -17.18 -29.20
C GLU A 70 -8.93 -15.88 -29.51
N GLU A 71 -8.72 -14.83 -28.71
CA GLU A 71 -9.32 -13.52 -28.94
C GLU A 71 -8.84 -12.90 -30.27
N ARG A 72 -7.59 -13.12 -30.68
CA ARG A 72 -7.08 -12.60 -31.96
C ARG A 72 -7.86 -13.09 -33.16
N GLN A 73 -8.43 -14.29 -33.11
CA GLN A 73 -9.28 -14.80 -34.19
C GLN A 73 -10.64 -14.09 -34.22
N LEU A 74 -11.18 -13.74 -33.05
CA LEU A 74 -12.44 -12.99 -32.92
C LEU A 74 -12.30 -11.51 -33.28
N PHE A 75 -11.13 -10.92 -33.05
CA PHE A 75 -10.82 -9.54 -33.41
C PHE A 75 -10.03 -9.43 -34.73
N ALA A 76 -9.91 -10.53 -35.48
CA ALA A 76 -9.20 -10.55 -36.76
C ALA A 76 -9.83 -9.54 -37.74
N GLY A 77 -9.00 -8.64 -38.27
CA GLY A 77 -9.44 -7.58 -39.18
C GLY A 77 -10.02 -6.32 -38.51
N ARG A 78 -10.18 -6.29 -37.18
CA ARG A 78 -10.51 -5.05 -36.45
C ARG A 78 -9.22 -4.35 -36.05
N ASN A 79 -9.17 -3.03 -36.23
CA ASN A 79 -8.04 -2.25 -35.77
C ASN A 79 -8.11 -2.10 -34.25
N THR A 80 -7.23 -2.79 -33.54
CA THR A 80 -7.14 -2.73 -32.06
C THR A 80 -5.97 -1.88 -31.58
N GLU A 81 -5.36 -1.13 -32.48
CA GLU A 81 -4.31 -0.17 -32.17
C GLU A 81 -4.92 1.13 -31.67
N LEU A 82 -4.34 1.68 -30.60
CA LEU A 82 -4.63 3.04 -30.17
C LEU A 82 -3.83 4.00 -31.05
N ARG A 83 -4.52 4.90 -31.74
CA ARG A 83 -3.91 5.89 -32.63
C ARG A 83 -4.02 7.29 -32.05
N TYR A 84 -3.20 8.19 -32.57
CA TYR A 84 -3.26 9.61 -32.23
C TYR A 84 -4.63 10.23 -32.54
N ASP A 85 -5.27 9.78 -33.63
CA ASP A 85 -6.62 10.25 -34.00
C ASP A 85 -7.67 9.92 -32.94
N ASP A 86 -7.51 8.81 -32.20
CA ASP A 86 -8.41 8.45 -31.10
C ASP A 86 -8.29 9.43 -29.94
N ALA A 87 -7.07 9.94 -29.67
CA ALA A 87 -6.83 10.94 -28.63
C ALA A 87 -7.52 12.28 -28.97
N LEU A 88 -7.45 12.71 -30.24
CA LEU A 88 -8.14 13.90 -30.73
C LEU A 88 -9.67 13.74 -30.71
N ALA A 89 -10.18 12.56 -31.08
CA ALA A 89 -11.61 12.26 -31.04
C ALA A 89 -12.17 12.34 -29.61
N ILE A 90 -11.43 11.84 -28.63
CA ILE A 90 -11.81 11.92 -27.20
C ILE A 90 -11.86 13.38 -26.74
N GLN A 91 -10.83 14.18 -27.05
CA GLN A 91 -10.78 15.60 -26.66
C GLN A 91 -11.93 16.41 -27.30
N THR A 92 -12.28 16.10 -28.55
CA THR A 92 -13.37 16.78 -29.25
C THR A 92 -14.74 16.40 -28.68
N ARG A 93 -14.91 15.13 -28.28
CA ARG A 93 -16.18 14.64 -27.74
C ARG A 93 -16.42 15.09 -26.29
N PHE A 94 -15.35 15.24 -25.52
CA PHE A 94 -15.38 15.63 -24.11
C PHE A 94 -14.39 16.79 -23.89
N PRO A 95 -14.83 18.04 -24.13
CA PRO A 95 -13.95 19.21 -24.07
C PRO A 95 -13.38 19.49 -22.67
N ASP A 96 -14.02 18.97 -21.62
CA ASP A 96 -13.55 19.11 -20.24
C ASP A 96 -12.41 18.13 -19.88
N LEU A 97 -12.11 17.16 -20.75
CA LEU A 97 -11.03 16.20 -20.54
C LEU A 97 -9.73 16.70 -21.16
N LEU A 98 -8.70 16.83 -20.32
CA LEU A 98 -7.32 17.01 -20.78
C LEU A 98 -6.79 15.66 -21.26
N VAL A 99 -6.47 15.55 -22.56
CA VAL A 99 -5.93 14.33 -23.17
C VAL A 99 -4.45 14.52 -23.46
N ALA A 100 -3.61 13.66 -22.89
CA ALA A 100 -2.18 13.62 -23.13
C ALA A 100 -1.81 12.29 -23.82
N PRO A 101 -1.67 12.26 -25.16
CA PRO A 101 -1.25 11.06 -25.86
C PRO A 101 0.23 10.78 -25.61
N ILE A 102 0.51 9.58 -25.08
CA ILE A 102 1.87 9.04 -24.95
C ILE A 102 2.01 8.03 -26.09
N ILE A 103 2.68 8.46 -27.17
CA ILE A 103 2.94 7.64 -28.37
C ILE A 103 4.28 6.94 -28.22
#